data_AF-A0A485CZ36-F1
#
_entry.id   AF-A0A485CZ36-F1
#
_cell.length_a   1.000
_cell.length_b   1.000
_cell.length_c   1.000
_cell.angle_alpha   90.00
_cell.angle_beta   90.00
_cell.angle_gamma   90.00
#
_symmetry.space_group_name_H-M   'P 1'
#
loop_
_entity.id
_entity.type
_entity.pdbx_description
1 polymer ?
#
loop_
_entity_poly.entity_id
_entity_poly.type
_entity_poly.pdbx_seq_one_letter_code
_entity_poly.pdbx_strand_id
1 'polypeptide(L)' 'MFYTVECNYADPESEQEWNAFYSLEKLPALISVTGFSSSQRFKALKPGGPRYLAIHTVEYAEVLTSEEYKLKGGR' A
#
# COMPACT_ATOMS: atom_id res chain seq x y z
N MET A 1 7.22 -12.41 -5.66
CA MET A 1 6.22 -12.75 -4.61
C MET A 1 5.12 -11.69 -4.58
N PHE A 2 3.88 -12.08 -4.27
CA PHE A 2 2.82 -11.10 -3.98
C PHE A 2 2.80 -10.77 -2.49
N TYR A 3 2.81 -9.48 -2.18
CA TYR A 3 2.61 -8.94 -0.85
C TYR A 3 1.31 -8.12 -0.85
N THR A 4 0.35 -8.53 -0.03
CA THR A 4 -0.99 -7.95 0.01
C THR A 4 -1.24 -7.24 1.34
N VAL A 5 -1.84 -6.05 1.29
CA VAL A 5 -2.21 -5.28 2.47
C VAL A 5 -3.70 -4.94 2.40
N GLU A 6 -4.45 -5.32 3.43
CA GLU A 6 -5.85 -4.99 3.59
C GLU A 6 -5.99 -3.79 4.55
N CYS A 7 -6.89 -2.86 4.23
CA CYS A 7 -7.12 -1.68 5.05
C CYS A 7 -8.62 -1.36 5.16
N ASN A 8 -9.11 -1.33 6.40
CA ASN A 8 -10.45 -0.86 6.75
C ASN A 8 -10.41 0.60 7.18
N TYR A 9 -10.19 1.49 6.21
CA TYR A 9 -10.28 2.93 6.44
C TYR A 9 -11.73 3.30 6.82
N ALA A 10 -11.91 3.92 7.99
CA ALA A 10 -13.22 4.06 8.63
C ALA A 10 -13.74 5.51 8.72
N ASP A 11 -12.92 6.50 8.32
CA ASP A 11 -13.30 7.92 8.34
C ASP A 11 -13.70 8.41 6.94
N PRO A 12 -15.00 8.67 6.67
CA PRO A 12 -15.44 9.14 5.36
C PRO A 12 -15.01 10.56 5.02
N GLU A 13 -14.84 11.43 6.03
CA GLU A 13 -14.57 12.86 5.81
C GLU A 13 -13.15 13.08 5.28
N SER A 14 -12.19 12.32 5.80
CA SER A 14 -10.79 12.38 5.37
C SER A 14 -10.42 11.36 4.28
N GLU A 15 -11.35 10.48 3.86
CA GLU A 15 -11.08 9.40 2.88
C GLU A 15 -10.52 9.93 1.55
N GLN A 16 -10.99 11.09 1.08
CA GLN A 16 -10.52 11.68 -0.17
C GLN A 16 -9.07 12.16 -0.06
N GLU A 17 -8.76 12.94 0.97
CA GLU A 17 -7.41 13.46 1.22
C GLU A 17 -6.43 12.31 1.45
N TRP A 18 -6.82 11.32 2.25
CA TRP A 18 -6.04 10.12 2.46
C TRP A 18 -5.72 9.39 1.14
N ASN A 19 -6.70 9.27 0.23
CA ASN A 19 -6.47 8.65 -1.07
C ASN A 19 -5.53 9.47 -1.97
N ALA A 20 -5.60 10.80 -1.90
CA ALA A 20 -4.71 11.69 -2.63
C ALA A 20 -3.27 11.53 -2.13
N PHE A 21 -3.03 11.65 -0.82
CA PHE A 21 -1.74 11.37 -0.19
C PHE A 21 -1.20 9.99 -0.60
N TYR A 22 -2.05 8.96 -0.53
CA TYR A 22 -1.60 7.61 -0.77
C TYR A 22 -1.18 7.41 -2.24
N SER A 23 -1.90 8.03 -3.17
CA SER A 23 -1.61 7.92 -4.62
C SER A 23 -0.41 8.76 -5.04
N LEU A 24 -0.25 9.96 -4.45
CA LEU A 24 0.75 10.93 -4.87
C LEU A 24 2.09 10.79 -4.12
N GLU A 25 2.06 10.31 -2.89
CA GLU A 25 3.25 10.29 -2.02
C GLU A 25 3.58 8.87 -1.56
N LYS A 26 2.62 8.17 -0.97
CA LYS A 26 2.88 6.86 -0.34
C LYS A 26 3.28 5.78 -1.34
N LEU A 27 2.52 5.64 -2.43
CA LEU A 27 2.79 4.61 -3.43
C LEU A 27 4.11 4.83 -4.17
N PRO A 28 4.44 6.04 -4.66
CA PRO A 28 5.75 6.31 -5.26
C PRO A 28 6.90 6.00 -4.30
N ALA A 29 6.76 6.36 -3.02
CA ALA A 29 7.77 6.06 -2.00
C ALA A 29 7.97 4.55 -1.75
N LEU A 30 6.90 3.74 -1.83
CA LEU A 30 7.01 2.29 -1.72
C LEU A 30 7.58 1.64 -2.98
N ILE A 31 7.15 2.07 -4.17
CA ILE A 31 7.70 1.56 -5.44
C ILE A 31 9.19 1.88 -5.56
N SER A 32 9.68 2.95 -4.93
CA SER A 32 11.10 3.28 -4.94
C SER A 32 11.98 2.36 -4.09
N VAL A 33 11.40 1.48 -3.25
CA VAL A 33 12.16 0.56 -2.41
C VAL A 33 12.79 -0.53 -3.28
N THR A 34 14.08 -0.82 -3.05
CA THR A 34 14.79 -1.88 -3.78
C THR A 34 14.07 -3.22 -3.60
N GLY A 35 13.72 -3.85 -4.73
CA GLY A 35 12.99 -5.12 -4.76
C GLY A 35 11.47 -4.98 -4.84
N PHE A 36 10.90 -3.77 -4.90
CA PHE A 36 9.52 -3.55 -5.36
C PHE A 36 9.47 -3.39 -6.89
N SER A 37 8.54 -4.08 -7.55
CA SER A 37 8.38 -4.00 -9.00
C SER A 37 7.06 -3.37 -9.43
N SER A 38 6.00 -3.57 -8.65
CA SER A 38 4.69 -2.98 -8.95
C SER A 38 3.86 -2.79 -7.69
N SER A 39 2.92 -1.85 -7.76
CA SER A 39 1.92 -1.64 -6.73
C SER A 39 0.59 -1.22 -7.35
N GLN A 40 -0.49 -1.84 -6.89
CA GLN A 40 -1.86 -1.50 -7.29
C GLN A 40 -2.74 -1.39 -6.06
N ARG A 41 -3.69 -0.45 -6.09
CA ARG A 41 -4.69 -0.28 -5.02
C ARG A 41 -6.09 -0.43 -5.59
N PHE A 42 -6.93 -1.09 -4.81
CA PHE A 42 -8.31 -1.38 -5.11
C PHE A 42 -9.18 -0.83 -4.00
N LYS A 43 -10.33 -0.26 -4.37
CA LYS A 43 -11.37 0.21 -3.46
C LYS A 43 -12.59 -0.69 -3.62
N ALA A 44 -13.11 -1.20 -2.51
CA ALA A 44 -14.31 -2.01 -2.52
C ALA A 44 -15.52 -1.19 -2.99
N LEU A 45 -16.22 -1.68 -4.01
CA LEU A 45 -17.45 -1.08 -4.53
C LEU A 45 -18.69 -1.46 -3.71
N LYS A 46 -18.64 -2.59 -3.01
CA LYS A 46 -19.70 -3.12 -2.17
C LYS A 46 -19.17 -3.39 -0.75
N PRO A 47 -20.03 -3.29 0.28
CA PRO A 47 -19.66 -3.70 1.63
C PRO A 47 -19.49 -5.23 1.74
N GLY A 48 -18.86 -5.69 2.82
CA GLY A 48 -18.65 -7.13 3.10
C GLY A 48 -17.19 -7.58 3.21
N GLY A 49 -16.24 -6.65 3.22
CA GLY A 49 -14.81 -6.94 3.38
C GLY A 49 -13.99 -5.66 3.53
N PRO A 50 -12.64 -5.76 3.45
CA PRO A 50 -11.73 -4.63 3.51
C PRO A 50 -12.12 -3.51 2.55
N ARG A 51 -12.21 -2.27 3.05
CA ARG A 51 -12.51 -1.10 2.21
C ARG A 51 -11.47 -0.91 1.10
N TYR A 52 -10.20 -1.20 1.41
CA TYR A 52 -9.08 -1.13 0.47
C TYR A 52 -8.24 -2.40 0.49
N LEU A 53 -7.71 -2.75 -0.68
CA LEU A 53 -6.69 -3.78 -0.87
C LEU A 53 -5.54 -3.15 -1.66
N ALA A 54 -4.31 -3.35 -1.21
CA ALA A 54 -3.11 -3.11 -2.00
C ALA A 54 -2.44 -4.43 -2.35
N ILE A 55 -2.00 -4.57 -3.60
CA ILE A 55 -1.19 -5.70 -4.06
C ILE A 55 0.13 -5.15 -4.59
N HIS A 56 1.21 -5.65 -4.01
CA HIS A 56 2.58 -5.34 -4.39
C HIS A 56 3.24 -6.59 -4.96
N THR A 57 4.07 -6.41 -5.98
CA THR A 57 5.00 -7.46 -6.40
C THR A 57 6.37 -7.09 -5.87
N VAL A 58 6.97 -8.01 -5.11
CA VAL A 58 8.32 -7.88 -4.55
C VAL A 58 9.18 -9.07 -4.94
N GLU A 59 10.49 -8.86 -5.05
CA GLU A 59 11.43 -9.91 -5.48
C GLU A 59 11.54 -11.05 -4.45
N TYR A 60 11.70 -10.70 -3.18
CA TYR A 60 11.90 -11.64 -2.07
C TYR A 60 11.29 -11.09 -0.76
N ALA A 61 11.07 -11.96 0.23
CA ALA A 61 10.34 -11.60 1.45
C ALA A 61 11.12 -10.62 2.34
N GLU A 62 12.44 -10.71 2.32
CA GLU A 62 13.37 -9.93 3.14
C GLU A 62 13.31 -8.43 2.82
N VAL A 63 12.82 -8.04 1.63
CA VAL A 63 12.52 -6.64 1.28
C VAL A 63 11.66 -5.98 2.37
N LEU A 64 10.67 -6.71 2.89
CA LEU A 64 9.73 -6.21 3.91
C LEU A 64 10.36 -6.05 5.31
N THR A 65 11.58 -6.55 5.50
CA THR A 65 12.35 -6.36 6.74
C THR A 65 13.49 -5.36 6.61
N SER A 66 13.74 -4.88 5.38
CA SER A 66 14.83 -3.95 5.07
C SER A 66 14.63 -2.58 5.72
N GLU A 67 15.74 -1.90 6.00
CA GLU A 67 15.70 -0.53 6.53
C GLU A 67 15.11 0.45 5.52
N GLU A 68 15.34 0.24 4.22
CA GLU A 68 14.77 1.08 3.17
C GLU A 68 13.23 1.01 3.18
N TYR A 69 12.65 -0.19 3.25
CA TYR A 69 11.21 -0.36 3.34
C TYR A 69 10.64 0.35 4.58
N LYS A 70 11.27 0.19 5.75
CA LYS A 70 10.84 0.86 6.99
C LYS A 70 10.89 2.38 6.88
N LEU A 71 11.97 2.94 6.31
CA LEU A 71 12.12 4.38 6.11
C LEU A 71 11.08 4.97 5.15
N LYS A 72 10.58 4.18 4.19
CA LYS A 72 9.48 4.55 3.29
C LYS A 72 8.09 4.26 3.89
N GLY A 73 8.04 4.02 5.20
CA GLY A 73 6.84 3.81 5.99
C GLY A 73 6.22 2.42 5.80
N GLY A 74 7.01 1.45 5.35
CA GLY A 74 6.68 0.05 5.48
C GLY A 74 6.59 -0.34 6.96
N ARG A 75 5.61 -1.17 7.29
CA ARG A 75 5.43 -1.77 8.61
C ARG A 75 5.21 -3.27 8.46
#